data_AF-A0A439DNP2-F1
#
_entry.id   AF-A0A439DNP2-F1
#
_cell.length_a   1.000
_cell.length_b   1.000
_cell.length_c   1.000
_cell.angle_alpha   90.00
_cell.angle_beta   90.00
_cell.angle_gamma   90.00
#
_symmetry.space_group_name_H-M   'P 1'
#
loop_
_entity.id
_entity.type
_entity.pdbx_description
1 polymer ?
#
loop_
_entity_poly.entity_id
_entity_poly.type
_entity_poly.pdbx_seq_one_letter_code
_entity_poly.pdbx_strand_id
1 'polypeptide(L)'
;MRPDGDILTPEWRMWWKHMPDYRLVSPFECVAGDWGFSSCDTYAGTLADGTRLQLREWDYIWTDADGRIARWDWFVDTADWNPFLELIGLGPEGVTYQNYTVNFLREGGAGAR
;
A
#
# COMPACT_ATOMS: atom_id res chain seq x y z
N MET A 1 -3.90 11.66 14.76
CA MET A 1 -3.34 10.31 14.58
C MET A 1 -4.11 9.34 15.46
N ARG A 2 -4.45 8.14 14.98
CA ARG A 2 -5.04 7.11 15.85
C ARG A 2 -3.97 6.58 16.83
N PRO A 3 -4.32 6.22 18.08
CA PRO A 3 -3.36 5.95 19.17
C PRO A 3 -2.51 4.68 19.02
N ASP A 4 -2.76 3.87 17.99
CA ASP A 4 -2.31 2.49 17.85
C ASP A 4 -1.21 2.31 16.78
N GLY A 5 -0.82 3.37 16.06
CA GLY A 5 0.33 3.37 15.13
C GLY A 5 0.16 2.51 13.87
N ASP A 6 -0.81 1.59 13.84
CA ASP A 6 -1.13 0.75 12.69
C ASP A 6 -2.08 1.46 11.71
N ILE A 7 -1.47 2.07 10.69
CA ILE A 7 -2.17 2.80 9.64
C ILE A 7 -2.44 1.90 8.42
N LEU A 8 -1.68 0.81 8.27
CA LEU A 8 -1.69 -0.02 7.06
C LEU A 8 -2.68 -1.18 7.12
N THR A 9 -3.04 -1.70 8.30
CA THR A 9 -4.08 -2.74 8.38
C THR A 9 -5.39 -2.34 7.71
N PRO A 10 -5.90 -1.09 7.85
CA PRO A 10 -7.02 -0.61 7.06
C PRO A 10 -6.79 -0.64 5.55
N GLU A 11 -5.60 -0.27 5.07
CA GLU A 11 -5.27 -0.34 3.64
C GLU A 11 -5.35 -1.77 3.09
N TRP A 12 -4.73 -2.72 3.78
CA TRP A 12 -4.80 -4.14 3.41
C TRP A 12 -6.24 -4.67 3.38
N ARG A 13 -7.06 -4.28 4.38
CA ARG A 13 -8.48 -4.65 4.42
C ARG A 13 -9.28 -4.04 3.27
N MET A 14 -8.97 -2.80 2.87
CA MET A 14 -9.58 -2.20 1.68
C MET A 14 -9.26 -3.04 0.45
N TRP A 15 -8.01 -3.43 0.24
CA TRP A 15 -7.64 -4.27 -0.90
C TRP A 15 -8.33 -5.64 -0.87
N TRP A 16 -8.38 -6.31 0.28
CA TRP A 16 -9.07 -7.60 0.40
C TRP A 16 -10.58 -7.56 0.19
N LYS A 17 -11.24 -6.39 0.33
CA LYS A 17 -12.65 -6.25 -0.03
C LYS A 17 -12.88 -6.40 -1.54
N HIS A 18 -11.94 -5.91 -2.34
CA HIS A 18 -12.04 -5.91 -3.81
C HIS A 18 -11.32 -7.12 -4.44
N MET A 19 -10.22 -7.56 -3.82
CA MET A 19 -9.36 -8.66 -4.25
C MET A 19 -9.02 -9.57 -3.05
N PRO A 20 -9.87 -10.55 -2.70
CA PRO A 20 -9.67 -11.39 -1.50
C PRO A 20 -8.38 -12.21 -1.49
N ASP A 21 -7.74 -12.40 -2.65
CA ASP A 21 -6.47 -13.10 -2.82
C ASP A 21 -5.25 -12.17 -2.91
N TYR A 22 -5.44 -10.85 -2.70
CA TYR A 22 -4.38 -9.84 -2.77
C TYR A 22 -3.25 -10.12 -1.80
N ARG A 23 -2.03 -10.28 -2.33
CA ARG A 23 -0.84 -10.65 -1.54
C ARG A 23 0.45 -10.30 -2.27
N LEU A 24 1.56 -10.34 -1.52
CA LEU A 24 2.91 -10.37 -2.10
C LEU A 24 3.07 -11.64 -2.95
N VAL A 25 3.50 -11.49 -4.20
CA VAL A 25 3.72 -12.58 -5.16
C VAL A 25 5.16 -12.66 -5.66
N SER A 26 6.01 -11.70 -5.34
CA SER A 26 7.47 -11.80 -5.50
C SER A 26 8.11 -12.41 -4.26
N PRO A 27 9.34 -12.95 -4.37
CA PRO A 27 10.23 -13.02 -3.21
C PRO A 27 10.38 -11.64 -2.58
N PHE A 28 10.49 -11.60 -1.25
CA PHE A 28 10.79 -10.36 -0.54
C PHE A 28 12.27 -10.02 -0.74
N GLU A 29 12.56 -9.05 -1.60
CA GLU A 29 13.91 -8.57 -1.86
C GLU A 29 14.18 -7.33 -1.01
N CYS A 30 15.10 -7.44 -0.06
CA CYS A 30 15.46 -6.35 0.84
C CYS A 30 16.96 -6.07 0.80
N VAL A 31 17.32 -4.80 0.65
CA VAL A 31 18.69 -4.31 0.62
C VAL A 31 18.89 -3.36 1.79
N ALA A 32 19.71 -3.78 2.76
CA ALA A 32 20.08 -2.95 3.89
C ALA A 32 21.09 -1.87 3.49
N GLY A 33 20.98 -0.69 4.10
CA GLY A 33 21.95 0.39 4.02
C GLY A 33 22.17 1.04 5.39
N ASP A 34 23.17 1.91 5.50
CA ASP A 34 23.51 2.56 6.78
C ASP A 34 22.40 3.49 7.33
N TRP A 35 21.42 3.82 6.50
CA TRP A 35 20.29 4.71 6.81
C TRP A 35 18.98 3.96 7.04
N GLY A 36 18.95 2.64 6.84
CA GLY A 36 17.74 1.82 6.87
C GLY A 36 17.79 0.70 5.83
N PHE A 37 16.73 0.55 5.03
CA PHE A 37 16.68 -0.47 3.98
C PHE A 37 15.70 -0.08 2.87
N SER A 38 15.87 -0.72 1.72
CA SER A 38 14.90 -0.65 0.62
C SER A 38 14.39 -2.05 0.27
N SER A 39 13.13 -2.15 -0.15
CA SER A 39 12.57 -3.36 -0.76
C SER A 39 11.99 -3.10 -2.14
N CYS A 40 11.91 -4.15 -2.95
CA CYS A 40 11.17 -4.13 -4.21
C CYS A 40 10.23 -5.33 -4.26
N ASP A 41 8.96 -5.06 -4.08
CA ASP A 41 7.94 -6.05 -3.89
C ASP A 41 6.92 -6.00 -5.04
N THR A 42 6.33 -7.14 -5.37
CA THR A 42 5.23 -7.22 -6.33
C THR A 42 4.02 -7.80 -5.63
N TYR A 43 2.96 -7.02 -5.55
CA TYR A 43 1.67 -7.43 -5.05
C TYR A 43 0.72 -7.75 -6.19
N ALA A 44 -0.18 -8.70 -6.01
CA ALA A 44 -1.21 -9.00 -7.01
C ALA A 44 -2.47 -9.55 -6.36
N GLY A 45 -3.61 -9.28 -7.01
CA GLY A 45 -4.92 -9.80 -6.64
C GLY A 45 -5.85 -9.89 -7.85
N THR A 46 -6.97 -10.58 -7.66
CA THR A 46 -7.94 -10.90 -8.71
C THR A 46 -9.29 -10.27 -8.39
N LEU A 47 -9.83 -9.49 -9.33
CA LEU A 47 -11.16 -8.89 -9.24
C LEU A 47 -12.26 -9.93 -9.44
N ALA A 48 -13.50 -9.56 -9.11
CA ALA A 48 -14.66 -10.43 -9.24
C ALA A 48 -14.95 -10.88 -10.69
N ASP A 49 -14.53 -10.10 -11.68
CA ASP A 49 -14.67 -10.41 -13.10
C ASP A 49 -13.53 -11.30 -13.66
N GLY A 50 -12.56 -11.67 -12.80
CA GLY A 50 -11.38 -12.47 -13.17
C GLY A 50 -10.19 -11.65 -13.65
N THR A 51 -10.29 -10.32 -13.75
CA THR A 51 -9.16 -9.45 -14.07
C THR A 51 -8.12 -9.51 -12.96
N ARG A 52 -6.87 -9.76 -13.30
CA ARG A 52 -5.75 -9.75 -12.35
C ARG A 52 -5.06 -8.38 -12.39
N LEU A 53 -4.99 -7.72 -11.24
CA LEU A 53 -4.17 -6.53 -11.05
C LEU A 53 -2.85 -6.91 -10.38
N GLN A 54 -1.78 -6.21 -10.76
CA GLN A 54 -0.44 -6.39 -10.21
C GLN A 54 0.20 -5.02 -10.03
N LEU A 55 0.89 -4.82 -8.92
CA LEU A 55 1.58 -3.59 -8.57
C LEU A 55 3.00 -3.93 -8.15
N ARG A 56 3.99 -3.33 -8.82
CA ARG A 56 5.38 -3.39 -8.39
C ARG A 56 5.72 -2.12 -7.63
N GLU A 57 6.16 -2.29 -6.39
CA GLU A 57 6.40 -1.24 -5.41
C GLU A 57 7.86 -1.25 -4.98
N TRP A 58 8.42 -0.05 -4.82
CA TRP A 58 9.75 0.17 -4.24
C TRP A 58 9.61 0.96 -2.95
N ASP A 59 9.98 0.33 -1.85
CA ASP A 59 9.98 0.96 -0.53
C ASP A 59 11.38 1.46 -0.20
N TYR A 60 11.44 2.68 0.33
CA TYR A 60 12.62 3.24 0.99
C TYR A 60 12.23 3.55 2.43
N ILE A 61 12.87 2.83 3.35
CA ILE A 61 12.52 2.85 4.77
C ILE A 61 13.74 3.30 5.55
N TRP A 62 13.62 4.47 6.19
CA TRP A 62 14.66 5.01 7.06
C TRP A 62 14.40 4.60 8.49
N THR A 63 15.45 4.19 9.20
CA THR A 63 15.38 3.81 10.61
C THR A 63 16.16 4.77 11.48
N ASP A 64 15.67 5.01 12.70
CA ASP A 64 16.42 5.73 13.73
C ASP A 64 17.50 4.83 14.38
N ALA A 65 18.26 5.39 15.33
CA ALA A 65 19.34 4.69 16.03
C ALA A 65 18.86 3.49 16.88
N ASP A 66 17.57 3.42 17.20
CA ASP A 66 16.96 2.32 17.94
C ASP A 66 16.33 1.28 16.98
N GLY A 67 16.50 1.45 15.67
CA GLY A 67 15.95 0.57 14.64
C GLY A 67 14.45 0.75 14.38
N ARG A 68 13.84 1.86 14.81
CA ARG A 68 12.42 2.16 14.52
C ARG A 68 12.29 2.87 13.18
N ILE A 69 11.19 2.59 12.46
CA ILE A 69 10.87 3.29 11.21
C ILE A 69 10.66 4.79 11.51
N ALA A 70 11.52 5.63 10.95
CA ALA A 70 11.48 7.08 11.05
C ALA A 70 10.83 7.74 9.84
N ARG A 71 10.92 7.11 8.66
CA ARG A 71 10.27 7.52 7.41
C ARG A 71 10.09 6.30 6.52
N TRP A 72 8.99 6.29 5.76
CA TRP A 72 8.73 5.29 4.74
C TRP A 72 8.15 6.02 3.52
N ASP A 73 8.89 5.98 2.43
CA ASP A 73 8.41 6.41 1.12
C ASP A 73 8.31 5.19 0.21
N TRP A 74 7.22 5.08 -0.55
CA TRP A 74 7.04 4.03 -1.53
C TRP A 74 6.78 4.64 -2.92
N PHE A 75 7.23 3.91 -3.94
CA PHE A 75 7.16 4.34 -5.33
C PHE A 75 6.59 3.21 -6.19
N VAL A 76 5.74 3.56 -7.14
CA VAL A 76 5.11 2.63 -8.08
C VAL A 76 5.08 3.26 -9.47
N ASP A 77 4.93 2.44 -10.49
CA ASP A 77 4.62 2.94 -11.82
C ASP A 77 3.17 3.45 -11.86
N THR A 78 2.95 4.67 -12.35
CA THR A 78 1.63 5.28 -12.44
C THR A 78 0.67 4.46 -13.31
N ALA A 79 1.16 3.82 -14.38
CA ALA A 79 0.34 2.99 -15.25
C ALA A 79 -0.20 1.74 -14.52
N ASP A 80 0.60 1.16 -13.62
CA ASP A 80 0.19 0.04 -12.78
C ASP A 80 -0.71 0.51 -11.62
N TRP A 81 -0.49 1.72 -11.10
CA TRP A 81 -1.22 2.26 -9.95
C TRP A 81 -2.61 2.81 -10.28
N ASN A 82 -2.78 3.44 -11.45
CA ASN A 82 -4.05 4.07 -11.82
C ASN A 82 -5.27 3.12 -11.76
N PRO A 83 -5.20 1.87 -12.24
CA PRO A 83 -6.30 0.90 -12.08
C PRO A 83 -6.67 0.62 -10.61
N PHE A 84 -5.69 0.65 -9.70
CA PHE A 84 -5.94 0.49 -8.26
C PHE A 84 -6.66 1.69 -7.67
N LEU A 85 -6.29 2.92 -8.08
CA LEU A 85 -7.00 4.13 -7.66
C LEU A 85 -8.45 4.13 -8.12
N GLU A 86 -8.70 3.79 -9.39
CA GLU A 86 -10.03 3.70 -9.95
C GLU A 86 -10.91 2.69 -9.19
N LEU A 87 -10.34 1.54 -8.82
CA LEU A 87 -11.02 0.48 -8.07
C LEU A 87 -11.57 0.98 -6.73
N ILE A 88 -10.86 1.87 -6.05
CA ILE A 88 -11.27 2.46 -4.76
C ILE A 88 -11.95 3.83 -4.94
N GLY A 89 -12.36 4.17 -6.15
CA GLY A 89 -13.10 5.39 -6.46
C GLY A 89 -12.29 6.67 -6.36
N LEU A 90 -10.95 6.60 -6.45
CA LEU A 90 -10.07 7.76 -6.56
C LEU A 90 -9.66 7.99 -8.01
N GLY A 91 -9.74 9.24 -8.46
CA GLY A 91 -9.21 9.63 -9.76
C GLY A 91 -7.67 9.71 -9.73
N PRO A 92 -6.97 9.34 -10.83
CA PRO A 92 -5.51 9.37 -10.89
C PRO A 92 -4.94 10.80 -10.92
N GLU A 93 -5.73 11.78 -11.39
CA GLU A 93 -5.31 13.17 -11.44
C GLU A 93 -5.37 13.84 -10.07
N GLY A 94 -4.23 14.34 -9.60
CA GLY A 94 -4.16 15.16 -8.39
C GLY A 94 -4.45 14.41 -7.08
N VAL A 95 -4.41 13.07 -7.08
CA VAL A 95 -4.49 12.30 -5.85
C VAL A 95 -3.30 12.65 -4.94
N THR A 96 -3.59 13.01 -3.70
CA THR A 96 -2.56 13.24 -2.69
C THR A 96 -2.49 12.03 -1.76
N TYR A 97 -1.36 11.84 -1.09
CA TYR A 97 -1.23 10.84 -0.03
C TYR A 97 -2.30 11.00 1.06
N GLN A 98 -2.69 12.23 1.38
CA GLN A 98 -3.75 12.51 2.34
C GLN A 98 -5.12 12.01 1.85
N ASN A 99 -5.45 12.25 0.58
CA ASN A 99 -6.71 11.77 -0.02
C ASN A 99 -6.75 10.24 -0.01
N TYR A 100 -5.63 9.61 -0.39
CA TYR A 100 -5.48 8.15 -0.36
C TYR A 100 -5.64 7.59 1.06
N THR A 101 -4.98 8.20 2.05
CA THR A 101 -5.07 7.83 3.47
C THR A 101 -6.49 7.91 4.02
N VAL A 102 -7.18 9.02 3.75
CA VAL A 102 -8.58 9.17 4.19
C VAL A 102 -9.46 8.10 3.56
N ASN A 103 -9.22 7.77 2.28
CA ASN A 103 -10.01 6.76 1.59
C ASN A 103 -9.83 5.36 2.20
N PHE A 104 -8.59 4.89 2.35
CA PHE A 104 -8.38 3.54 2.86
C PHE A 104 -8.79 3.41 4.35
N LEU A 105 -8.70 4.48 5.14
CA LEU A 105 -9.20 4.48 6.51
C LEU A 105 -10.73 4.39 6.58
N ARG A 106 -11.43 4.95 5.59
CA ARG A 106 -12.88 4.84 5.44
C ARG A 106 -13.27 3.43 4.97
N GLU A 107 -12.59 2.90 3.96
CA GLU A 107 -12.92 1.60 3.39
C GLU A 107 -12.50 0.43 4.27
N GLY A 108 -11.30 0.42 4.86
CA GLY A 108 -10.83 -0.71 5.66
C GLY A 108 -10.77 -0.49 7.17
N GLY A 109 -11.15 0.69 7.65
CA GLY A 109 -11.23 0.97 9.08
C GLY A 109 -12.26 0.10 9.80
N ALA A 110 -11.99 -0.24 11.07
CA ALA A 110 -12.87 -1.06 11.91
C ALA A 110 -14.22 -0.41 12.31
N GLY A 111 -14.63 0.67 11.64
CA GLY A 111 -15.77 1.50 12.03
C GLY A 111 -16.52 2.07 10.85
N ALA A 112 -17.39 1.24 10.26
CA ALA A 112 -18.63 1.69 9.64
C ALA A 112 -19.67 0.57 9.87
N ARG A 113 -20.39 0.69 10.99
CA ARG A 113 -21.78 0.23 11.07
C ARG A 113 -22.65 1.45 10.87
#